data_AF-A0A3M0XSC1-F1
#
_entry.id   AF-A0A3M0XSC1-F1
#
_cell.length_a   1.000
_cell.length_b   1.000
_cell.length_c   1.000
_cell.angle_alpha   90.00
_cell.angle_beta   90.00
_cell.angle_gamma   90.00
#
_symmetry.space_group_name_H-M   'P 1'
#
loop_
_entity.id
_entity.type
_entity.pdbx_description
1 polymer ?
#
loop_
_entity_poly.entity_id
_entity_poly.type
_entity_poly.pdbx_seq_one_letter_code
_entity_poly.pdbx_strand_id
1 'polypeptide(L)'
;MSDERIWQAKLAARIHDPAEKALVLLRDPAGHEGGTVRTLREKLFPSDAWGWVEAIVKKADHWASAADRPQFPREKDDNLFARWAQVRFTEAPELKHPLTGGSFNLKTLQEIDFEQVKAVSGDHFENLIQYEGEIINWKKTVLAFWRFGPELGGEGLRLLWQLLPADTRVPDHTIWSHLDLASALAGAIAGDAQGTP
;
A
#
# COMPACT_ATOMS: atom_id res chain seq x y z
N MET A 1 24.68 -4.79 11.67
CA MET A 1 23.26 -5.13 11.50
C MET A 1 23.15 -6.15 10.38
N SER A 2 22.34 -7.20 10.51
CA SER A 2 22.21 -8.16 9.41
C SER A 2 21.42 -7.53 8.25
N ASP A 3 21.87 -7.74 7.01
CA ASP A 3 21.17 -7.32 5.79
C ASP A 3 19.69 -7.71 5.80
N GLU A 4 19.36 -8.80 6.50
CA GLU A 4 18.01 -9.32 6.69
C GLU A 4 17.02 -8.31 7.29
N ARG A 5 17.43 -7.49 8.28
CA ARG A 5 16.55 -6.48 8.87
C ARG A 5 16.12 -5.43 7.86
N ILE A 6 17.02 -5.02 6.96
CA ILE A 6 16.69 -4.07 5.90
C ILE A 6 15.60 -4.67 5.00
N TRP A 7 15.72 -5.94 4.62
CA TRP A 7 14.72 -6.60 3.78
C TRP A 7 13.39 -6.84 4.50
N GLN A 8 13.40 -7.17 5.78
CA GLN A 8 12.19 -7.29 6.60
C GLN A 8 11.45 -5.96 6.72
N ALA A 9 12.16 -4.87 7.02
CA ALA A 9 11.56 -3.53 7.09
C ALA A 9 11.00 -3.08 5.73
N LYS A 10 11.73 -3.36 4.64
CA LYS A 10 11.27 -3.13 3.27
C LYS A 10 9.99 -3.87 2.94
N LEU A 11 9.90 -5.15 3.32
CA LEU A 11 8.71 -5.97 3.07
C LEU A 11 7.53 -5.49 3.91
N ALA A 12 7.74 -5.24 5.20
CA ALA A 12 6.72 -4.74 6.12
C ALA A 12 6.11 -3.43 5.61
N ALA A 13 6.94 -2.49 5.15
CA ALA A 13 6.47 -1.24 4.55
C ALA A 13 5.76 -1.44 3.21
N ARG A 14 6.11 -2.48 2.43
CA ARG A 14 5.46 -2.75 1.15
C ARG A 14 4.06 -3.36 1.30
N ILE A 15 3.77 -4.00 2.43
CA ILE A 15 2.46 -4.61 2.71
C ILE A 15 1.58 -3.78 3.66
N HIS A 16 2.04 -2.59 4.10
CA HIS A 16 1.31 -1.81 5.09
C HIS A 16 -0.05 -1.31 4.56
N ASP A 17 -0.08 -0.97 3.28
CA ASP A 17 -1.29 -0.64 2.53
C ASP A 17 -1.57 -1.74 1.50
N PRO A 18 -2.84 -2.14 1.31
CA PRO A 18 -3.19 -3.06 0.24
C PRO A 18 -3.16 -2.35 -1.11
N ALA A 19 -2.82 -3.07 -2.16
CA ALA A 19 -2.87 -2.54 -3.52
C ALA A 19 -4.31 -2.17 -3.97
N GLU A 20 -5.31 -2.87 -3.44
CA GLU A 20 -6.72 -2.61 -3.66
C GLU A 20 -7.32 -1.49 -2.79
N LYS A 21 -6.50 -0.75 -2.01
CA LYS A 21 -6.96 0.26 -1.03
C LYS A 21 -8.05 1.18 -1.57
N ALA A 22 -7.84 1.77 -2.75
CA ALA A 22 -8.80 2.69 -3.37
C ALA A 22 -10.16 2.04 -3.68
N LEU A 23 -10.20 0.72 -3.93
CA LEU A 23 -11.42 -0.02 -4.25
C LEU A 23 -12.16 -0.56 -3.01
N VAL A 24 -11.47 -0.66 -1.87
CA VAL A 24 -11.98 -1.24 -0.60
C VAL A 24 -12.34 -0.16 0.43
N LEU A 25 -11.60 0.96 0.44
CA LEU A 25 -11.76 2.02 1.43
C LEU A 25 -13.21 2.56 1.46
N LEU A 26 -13.80 2.68 2.66
CA LEU A 26 -15.19 3.08 2.90
C LEU A 26 -16.28 2.11 2.38
N ARG A 27 -15.91 0.92 1.87
CA ARG A 27 -16.85 -0.15 1.46
C ARG A 27 -16.80 -1.37 2.40
N ASP A 28 -15.62 -1.70 2.89
CA ASP A 28 -15.43 -2.77 3.87
C ASP A 28 -15.54 -2.24 5.31
N PRO A 29 -16.48 -2.75 6.14
CA PRO A 29 -16.57 -2.41 7.56
C PRO A 29 -15.31 -2.75 8.37
N ALA A 30 -14.52 -3.74 7.93
CA ALA A 30 -13.24 -4.10 8.53
C ALA A 30 -12.10 -3.14 8.17
N GLY A 31 -12.32 -2.19 7.26
CA GLY A 31 -11.31 -1.26 6.76
C GLY A 31 -10.31 -1.89 5.78
N HIS A 32 -9.36 -1.10 5.29
CA HIS A 32 -8.34 -1.55 4.32
C HIS A 32 -7.18 -2.32 4.98
N GLU A 33 -6.98 -2.17 6.28
CA GLU A 33 -6.02 -2.98 7.05
C GLU A 33 -6.55 -4.41 7.32
N GLY A 34 -7.84 -4.68 7.05
CA GLY A 34 -8.45 -5.99 7.11
C GLY A 34 -8.38 -6.75 5.78
N GLY A 35 -8.19 -8.07 5.80
CA GLY A 35 -8.05 -8.90 4.59
C GLY A 35 -6.59 -9.06 4.17
N THR A 36 -6.23 -8.67 2.94
CA THR A 36 -4.92 -8.94 2.34
C THR A 36 -3.74 -8.52 3.22
N VAL A 37 -3.74 -7.28 3.74
CA VAL A 37 -2.68 -6.79 4.65
C VAL A 37 -2.56 -7.68 5.88
N ARG A 38 -3.69 -7.99 6.53
CA ARG A 38 -3.72 -8.83 7.72
C ARG A 38 -3.20 -10.25 7.42
N THR A 39 -3.70 -10.88 6.36
CA THR A 39 -3.28 -12.24 5.96
C THR A 39 -1.78 -12.27 5.67
N LEU A 40 -1.27 -11.32 4.88
CA LEU A 40 0.16 -11.23 4.56
C LEU A 40 0.99 -10.94 5.80
N ARG A 41 0.53 -10.06 6.70
CA ARG A 41 1.23 -9.75 7.96
C ARG A 41 1.29 -10.97 8.87
N GLU A 42 0.19 -11.69 9.06
CA GLU A 42 0.15 -12.91 9.87
C GLU A 42 1.06 -14.00 9.27
N LYS A 43 1.08 -14.15 7.94
CA LYS A 43 1.89 -15.16 7.23
C LYS A 43 3.39 -14.83 7.20
N LEU A 44 3.74 -13.56 6.99
CA LEU A 44 5.13 -13.12 6.84
C LEU A 44 5.76 -12.78 8.19
N PHE A 45 5.00 -12.30 9.17
CA PHE A 45 5.50 -11.92 10.49
C PHE A 45 4.75 -12.64 11.63
N PRO A 46 4.68 -13.99 11.66
CA PRO A 46 4.02 -14.76 12.71
C PRO A 46 4.87 -14.78 14.00
N SER A 47 4.84 -13.71 14.79
CA SER A 47 5.37 -13.57 16.18
C SER A 47 5.48 -12.08 16.55
N ASP A 48 6.10 -11.75 17.69
CA ASP A 48 6.52 -10.39 18.08
C ASP A 48 7.47 -9.70 17.06
N ALA A 49 7.81 -10.37 15.96
CA ALA A 49 8.62 -9.85 14.86
C ALA A 49 8.08 -8.55 14.25
N TRP A 50 6.78 -8.28 14.35
CA TRP A 50 6.23 -7.00 13.88
C TRP A 50 6.64 -5.80 14.76
N GLY A 51 6.83 -6.01 16.07
CA GLY A 51 6.96 -4.92 17.03
C GLY A 51 8.12 -3.97 16.74
N TRP A 52 9.23 -4.48 16.21
CA TRP A 52 10.39 -3.65 15.89
C TRP A 52 10.27 -2.94 14.52
N VAL A 53 9.55 -3.52 13.54
CA VAL A 53 9.33 -2.88 12.23
C VAL A 53 8.21 -1.85 12.29
N GLU A 54 7.26 -1.98 13.20
CA GLU A 54 6.08 -1.11 13.28
C GLU A 54 6.43 0.39 13.34
N ALA A 55 7.36 0.75 14.23
CA ALA A 55 7.79 2.14 14.36
C ALA A 55 8.52 2.65 13.10
N ILE A 56 9.25 1.77 12.41
CA ILE A 56 9.96 2.08 11.16
C ILE A 56 8.97 2.29 10.03
N VAL A 57 8.01 1.37 9.86
CA VAL A 57 6.97 1.46 8.84
C VAL A 57 6.14 2.72 9.04
N LYS A 58 5.71 3.00 10.27
CA LYS A 58 4.94 4.21 10.59
C LYS A 58 5.71 5.50 10.25
N LYS A 59 7.00 5.54 10.55
CA LYS A 59 7.86 6.69 10.23
C LYS A 59 8.07 6.83 8.72
N ALA A 60 8.31 5.72 8.04
CA ALA A 60 8.52 5.68 6.60
C ALA A 60 7.26 6.07 5.82
N ASP A 61 6.09 5.57 6.19
CA ASP A 61 4.80 5.97 5.62
C ASP A 61 4.55 7.47 5.85
N HIS A 62 4.78 7.99 7.07
CA HIS A 62 4.62 9.42 7.32
C HIS A 62 5.49 10.28 6.38
N TRP A 63 6.75 9.89 6.19
CA TRP A 63 7.66 10.62 5.31
C TRP A 63 7.30 10.47 3.83
N ALA A 64 6.93 9.26 3.39
CA ALA A 64 6.44 9.02 2.02
C ALA A 64 5.19 9.86 1.74
N SER A 65 4.20 9.76 2.63
CA SER A 65 2.98 10.56 2.60
C SER A 65 3.24 12.08 2.59
N ALA A 66 4.25 12.58 3.30
CA ALA A 66 4.60 13.99 3.28
C ALA A 66 5.26 14.46 1.97
N ALA A 67 5.86 13.53 1.21
CA ALA A 67 6.41 13.80 -0.11
C ALA A 67 5.35 13.65 -1.22
N ASP A 68 4.41 12.70 -1.06
CA ASP A 68 3.40 12.37 -2.06
C ASP A 68 2.26 13.39 -2.14
N ARG A 69 1.93 14.07 -1.02
CA ARG A 69 0.75 14.95 -0.95
C ARG A 69 0.95 16.18 -0.06
N PRO A 70 0.22 17.28 -0.34
CA PRO A 70 0.25 18.46 0.51
C PRO A 70 -0.39 18.18 1.89
N GLN A 71 -0.05 19.04 2.85
CA GLN A 71 -0.74 19.06 4.13
C GLN A 71 -2.17 19.53 3.94
N PHE A 72 -3.12 18.78 4.49
CA PHE A 72 -4.52 19.12 4.43
C PHE A 72 -4.96 19.98 5.63
N PRO A 73 -5.88 20.93 5.42
CA PRO A 73 -6.46 21.68 6.51
C PRO A 73 -7.24 20.74 7.44
N ARG A 74 -7.18 21.04 8.75
CA ARG A 74 -7.97 20.36 9.77
C ARG A 74 -8.67 21.41 10.61
N GLU A 75 -9.99 21.33 10.68
CA GLU A 75 -10.79 22.23 11.52
C GLU A 75 -10.78 21.75 12.97
N LYS A 76 -11.04 22.66 13.92
CA LYS A 76 -11.06 22.32 15.35
C LYS A 76 -12.16 21.32 15.71
N ASP A 77 -13.27 21.38 14.98
CA ASP A 77 -14.45 20.53 15.17
C ASP A 77 -14.46 19.32 14.23
N ASP A 78 -13.39 19.12 13.44
CA ASP A 78 -13.26 17.89 12.66
C ASP A 78 -13.14 16.70 13.62
N ASN A 79 -14.03 15.72 13.44
CA ASN A 79 -13.86 14.38 13.98
C ASN A 79 -12.52 13.77 13.48
N LEU A 80 -12.17 12.56 13.93
CA LEU A 80 -10.98 11.83 13.44
C LEU A 80 -10.83 11.83 11.91
N PHE A 81 -11.95 11.91 11.18
CA PHE A 81 -11.98 12.06 9.73
C PHE A 81 -12.93 13.19 9.31
N ALA A 82 -12.37 14.24 8.70
CA ALA A 82 -13.15 15.34 8.14
C ALA A 82 -14.06 14.84 7.01
N ARG A 83 -15.31 15.34 6.91
CA ARG A 83 -16.27 14.89 5.89
C ARG A 83 -15.75 15.05 4.46
N TRP A 84 -15.06 16.15 4.19
CA TRP A 84 -14.49 16.42 2.87
C TRP A 84 -13.38 15.41 2.48
N ALA A 85 -12.74 14.78 3.47
CA ALA A 85 -11.67 13.81 3.25
C ALA A 85 -12.20 12.38 2.98
N GLN A 86 -13.50 12.13 3.09
CA GLN A 86 -14.12 10.82 2.89
C GLN A 86 -14.50 10.60 1.42
N VAL A 87 -13.49 10.45 0.56
CA VAL A 87 -13.69 10.23 -0.88
C VAL A 87 -13.99 8.75 -1.15
N ARG A 88 -15.22 8.46 -1.58
CA ARG A 88 -15.63 7.13 -2.06
C ARG A 88 -15.22 6.97 -3.52
N PHE A 89 -13.99 6.51 -3.75
CA PHE A 89 -13.39 6.44 -5.07
C PHE A 89 -14.28 5.72 -6.09
N THR A 90 -14.92 4.61 -5.72
CA THR A 90 -15.75 3.85 -6.68
C THR A 90 -17.01 4.59 -7.17
N GLU A 91 -17.47 5.64 -6.49
CA GLU A 91 -18.65 6.41 -6.92
C GLU A 91 -18.31 7.44 -8.00
N ALA A 92 -17.16 8.09 -7.86
CA ALA A 92 -16.65 9.09 -8.79
C ALA A 92 -15.12 8.96 -8.96
N PRO A 93 -14.63 7.86 -9.55
CA PRO A 93 -13.21 7.58 -9.64
C PRO A 93 -12.59 8.47 -10.71
N GLU A 94 -11.60 9.23 -10.27
CA GLU A 94 -10.82 10.13 -11.09
C GLU A 94 -9.34 9.83 -10.88
N LEU A 95 -8.59 9.79 -11.97
CA LEU A 95 -7.14 9.82 -11.96
C LEU A 95 -6.68 11.17 -12.49
N LYS A 96 -5.63 11.74 -11.89
CA LYS A 96 -5.02 12.99 -12.36
C LYS A 96 -3.65 12.71 -12.93
N HIS A 97 -3.39 13.26 -14.11
CA HIS A 97 -2.05 13.18 -14.68
C HIS A 97 -1.11 14.12 -13.89
N PRO A 98 0.00 13.61 -13.32
CA PRO A 98 0.82 14.38 -12.37
C PRO A 98 1.45 15.65 -12.98
N LEU A 99 1.81 15.62 -14.27
CA LEU A 99 2.40 16.78 -14.94
C LEU A 99 1.37 17.79 -15.50
N THR A 100 0.35 17.32 -16.20
CA THR A 100 -0.60 18.21 -16.89
C THR A 100 -1.76 18.64 -16.01
N GLY A 101 -2.01 17.96 -14.89
CA GLY A 101 -3.22 18.11 -14.08
C GLY A 101 -4.49 17.60 -14.77
N GLY A 102 -4.37 16.97 -15.95
CA GLY A 102 -5.49 16.46 -16.72
C GLY A 102 -6.24 15.38 -15.94
N SER A 103 -7.56 15.49 -15.90
CA SER A 103 -8.43 14.57 -15.17
C SER A 103 -8.97 13.47 -16.09
N PHE A 104 -8.89 12.23 -15.63
CA PHE A 104 -9.39 11.04 -16.29
C PHE A 104 -10.49 10.42 -15.43
N ASN A 105 -11.74 10.64 -15.83
CA ASN A 105 -12.90 10.07 -15.17
C ASN A 105 -13.13 8.63 -15.66
N LEU A 106 -13.10 7.68 -14.73
CA LEU A 106 -13.22 6.24 -15.04
C LEU A 106 -14.68 5.74 -15.06
N LYS A 107 -15.66 6.65 -14.92
CA LYS A 107 -17.07 6.35 -14.64
C LYS A 107 -17.23 5.59 -13.33
N THR A 108 -18.45 5.24 -12.94
CA THR A 108 -18.65 4.47 -11.70
C THR A 108 -17.92 3.12 -11.74
N LEU A 109 -17.32 2.75 -10.62
CA LEU A 109 -16.72 1.44 -10.35
C LEU A 109 -17.45 0.72 -9.21
N GLN A 110 -18.67 1.14 -8.86
CA GLN A 110 -19.46 0.55 -7.77
C GLN A 110 -19.79 -0.93 -8.01
N GLU A 111 -19.86 -1.35 -9.28
CA GLU A 111 -20.12 -2.74 -9.68
C GLU A 111 -18.95 -3.68 -9.40
N ILE A 112 -17.75 -3.17 -9.13
CA ILE A 112 -16.60 -3.99 -8.73
C ILE A 112 -16.89 -4.61 -7.37
N ASP A 113 -16.96 -5.93 -7.31
CA ASP A 113 -17.02 -6.67 -6.06
C ASP A 113 -15.70 -6.55 -5.30
N PHE A 114 -15.73 -5.86 -4.16
CA PHE A 114 -14.53 -5.62 -3.36
C PHE A 114 -14.04 -6.91 -2.67
N GLU A 115 -14.92 -7.88 -2.39
CA GLU A 115 -14.51 -9.16 -1.79
C GLU A 115 -13.73 -9.99 -2.80
N GLN A 116 -14.21 -10.05 -4.04
CA GLN A 116 -13.49 -10.68 -5.14
C GLN A 116 -12.13 -10.02 -5.38
N VAL A 117 -12.06 -8.68 -5.36
CA VAL A 117 -10.78 -7.96 -5.52
C VAL A 117 -9.81 -8.29 -4.40
N LYS A 118 -10.26 -8.36 -3.14
CA LYS A 118 -9.40 -8.75 -2.00
C LYS A 118 -8.91 -10.19 -2.14
N ALA A 119 -9.77 -11.12 -2.57
CA ALA A 119 -9.37 -12.51 -2.80
C ALA A 119 -8.29 -12.61 -3.89
N VAL A 120 -8.51 -11.97 -5.04
CA VAL A 120 -7.55 -11.94 -6.16
C VAL A 120 -6.24 -11.27 -5.74
N SER A 121 -6.29 -10.18 -4.97
CA SER A 121 -5.11 -9.50 -4.42
C SER A 121 -4.33 -10.40 -3.46
N GLY A 122 -5.03 -11.05 -2.52
CA GLY A 122 -4.47 -12.01 -1.59
C GLY A 122 -3.73 -13.15 -2.31
N ASP A 123 -4.42 -13.83 -3.22
CA ASP A 123 -3.84 -14.92 -4.01
C ASP A 123 -2.62 -14.45 -4.81
N HIS A 124 -2.70 -13.26 -5.42
CA HIS A 124 -1.59 -12.69 -6.18
C HIS A 124 -0.34 -12.51 -5.32
N PHE A 125 -0.45 -11.84 -4.16
CA PHE A 125 0.70 -11.61 -3.30
C PHE A 125 1.18 -12.86 -2.58
N GLU A 126 0.29 -13.79 -2.24
CA GLU A 126 0.68 -15.08 -1.68
C GLU A 126 1.56 -15.88 -2.64
N ASN A 127 1.22 -15.87 -3.94
CA ASN A 127 2.01 -16.53 -4.98
C ASN A 127 3.37 -15.86 -5.25
N LEU A 128 3.57 -14.62 -4.80
CA LEU A 128 4.83 -13.90 -4.92
C LEU A 128 5.80 -14.14 -3.75
N ILE A 129 5.37 -14.81 -2.67
CA ILE A 129 6.25 -15.12 -1.55
C ILE A 129 7.30 -16.14 -1.98
N GLN A 130 8.57 -15.83 -1.74
CA GLN A 130 9.70 -16.65 -2.16
C GLN A 130 10.29 -17.38 -0.95
N TYR A 131 10.54 -18.68 -1.12
CA TYR A 131 11.07 -19.55 -0.06
C TYR A 131 12.45 -20.11 -0.41
N GLU A 132 13.21 -20.44 0.63
CA GLU A 132 14.45 -21.20 0.57
C GLU A 132 14.33 -22.36 1.55
N GLY A 133 13.91 -23.53 1.05
CA GLY A 133 13.38 -24.59 1.89
C GLY A 133 12.05 -24.17 2.52
N GLU A 134 11.94 -24.25 3.85
CA GLU A 134 10.76 -23.83 4.61
C GLU A 134 10.83 -22.36 5.11
N ILE A 135 11.94 -21.67 4.84
CA ILE A 135 12.20 -20.32 5.34
C ILE A 135 11.88 -19.28 4.24
N ILE A 136 11.26 -18.17 4.61
CA ILE A 136 11.00 -17.06 3.69
C ILE A 136 12.33 -16.41 3.28
N ASN A 137 12.55 -16.26 1.97
CA ASN A 137 13.63 -15.45 1.44
C ASN A 137 13.16 -14.00 1.30
N TRP A 138 13.45 -13.18 2.32
CA TRP A 138 12.99 -11.79 2.42
C TRP A 138 13.37 -10.94 1.20
N LYS A 139 14.62 -11.01 0.77
CA LYS A 139 15.12 -10.23 -0.35
C LYS A 139 14.39 -10.59 -1.64
N LYS A 140 14.29 -11.89 -1.96
CA LYS A 140 13.58 -12.35 -3.16
C LYS A 140 12.09 -12.00 -3.10
N THR A 141 11.47 -12.10 -1.92
CA THR A 141 10.06 -11.73 -1.72
C THR A 141 9.82 -10.24 -1.96
N VAL A 142 10.66 -9.35 -1.38
CA VAL A 142 10.57 -7.90 -1.65
C VAL A 142 10.73 -7.60 -3.13
N LEU A 143 11.71 -8.22 -3.81
CA LEU A 143 11.95 -8.01 -5.24
C LEU A 143 10.79 -8.54 -6.11
N ALA A 144 10.19 -9.68 -5.73
CA ALA A 144 9.03 -10.24 -6.41
C ALA A 144 7.80 -9.33 -6.24
N PHE A 145 7.52 -8.86 -5.03
CA PHE A 145 6.44 -7.91 -4.75
C PHE A 145 6.67 -6.58 -5.50
N TRP A 146 7.92 -6.14 -5.61
CA TRP A 146 8.25 -4.94 -6.38
C TRP A 146 8.01 -5.11 -7.87
N ARG A 147 8.54 -6.19 -8.45
CA ARG A 147 8.49 -6.38 -9.90
C ARG A 147 7.12 -6.80 -10.41
N PHE A 148 6.41 -7.63 -9.65
CA PHE A 148 5.21 -8.34 -10.10
C PHE A 148 3.95 -7.97 -9.32
N GLY A 149 4.04 -7.24 -8.19
CA GLY A 149 2.87 -6.69 -7.51
C GLY A 149 1.94 -5.92 -8.45
N PRO A 150 2.44 -5.01 -9.30
CA PRO A 150 1.62 -4.30 -10.29
C PRO A 150 1.09 -5.15 -11.47
N GLU A 151 1.50 -6.42 -11.59
CA GLU A 151 1.17 -7.28 -12.73
C GLU A 151 0.05 -8.27 -12.37
N LEU A 152 -1.16 -7.75 -12.11
CA LEU A 152 -2.31 -8.61 -11.82
C LEU A 152 -2.72 -9.42 -13.06
N GLY A 153 -2.95 -10.72 -12.86
CA GLY A 153 -3.55 -11.59 -13.87
C GLY A 153 -5.04 -11.30 -14.07
N GLY A 154 -5.59 -11.76 -15.20
CA GLY A 154 -7.03 -11.64 -15.52
C GLY A 154 -7.37 -10.49 -16.46
N GLU A 155 -8.40 -10.68 -17.29
CA GLU A 155 -8.91 -9.65 -18.18
C GLU A 155 -9.76 -8.63 -17.40
N GLY A 156 -9.56 -7.33 -17.64
CA GLY A 156 -10.43 -6.25 -17.12
C GLY A 156 -9.79 -5.34 -16.07
N LEU A 157 -9.12 -5.87 -15.04
CA LEU A 157 -8.56 -5.04 -13.94
C LEU A 157 -7.11 -4.62 -14.15
N ARG A 158 -6.36 -5.24 -15.07
CA ARG A 158 -4.90 -5.10 -15.16
C ARG A 158 -4.40 -3.65 -15.26
N LEU A 159 -4.94 -2.85 -16.19
CA LEU A 159 -4.51 -1.45 -16.34
C LEU A 159 -4.98 -0.58 -15.17
N LEU A 160 -6.20 -0.80 -14.67
CA LEU A 160 -6.71 -0.07 -13.52
C LEU A 160 -5.87 -0.35 -12.27
N TRP A 161 -5.51 -1.61 -12.03
CA TRP A 161 -4.66 -2.06 -10.93
C TRP A 161 -3.33 -1.31 -10.87
N GLN A 162 -2.69 -1.11 -12.03
CA GLN A 162 -1.43 -0.37 -12.15
C GLN A 162 -1.57 1.12 -11.83
N LEU A 163 -2.78 1.67 -11.93
CA LEU A 163 -3.06 3.10 -11.85
C LEU A 163 -3.90 3.49 -10.63
N LEU A 164 -4.27 2.53 -9.77
CA LEU A 164 -5.03 2.84 -8.55
C LEU A 164 -4.26 3.87 -7.71
N PRO A 165 -4.92 4.95 -7.24
CA PRO A 165 -4.25 6.00 -6.49
C PRO A 165 -3.93 5.52 -5.07
N ALA A 166 -2.82 6.00 -4.52
CA ALA A 166 -2.51 5.76 -3.10
C ALA A 166 -3.44 6.58 -2.19
N ASP A 167 -3.76 7.80 -2.62
CA ASP A 167 -4.66 8.72 -1.94
C ASP A 167 -5.78 9.18 -2.88
N THR A 168 -7.02 8.81 -2.57
CA THR A 168 -8.18 9.12 -3.41
C THR A 168 -8.53 10.61 -3.43
N ARG A 169 -7.98 11.41 -2.50
CA ARG A 169 -8.12 12.87 -2.46
C ARG A 169 -7.13 13.58 -3.38
N VAL A 170 -5.99 12.95 -3.66
CA VAL A 170 -4.90 13.46 -4.51
C VAL A 170 -4.51 12.32 -5.45
N PRO A 171 -5.36 11.98 -6.44
CA PRO A 171 -5.21 10.77 -7.23
C PRO A 171 -4.22 10.94 -8.40
N ASP A 172 -3.08 11.57 -8.14
CA ASP A 172 -2.02 11.85 -9.13
C ASP A 172 -0.80 10.92 -9.03
N HIS A 173 -0.73 10.11 -7.97
CA HIS A 173 0.28 9.10 -7.75
C HIS A 173 -0.37 7.75 -7.43
N THR A 174 0.25 6.69 -7.93
CA THR A 174 -0.26 5.33 -7.75
C THR A 174 0.09 4.79 -6.37
N ILE A 175 -0.67 3.82 -5.91
CA ILE A 175 -0.33 3.03 -4.71
C ILE A 175 1.07 2.42 -4.81
N TRP A 176 1.49 2.04 -6.01
CA TRP A 176 2.82 1.48 -6.26
C TRP A 176 3.94 2.48 -6.01
N SER A 177 3.79 3.73 -6.47
CA SER A 177 4.77 4.80 -6.21
C SER A 177 4.91 5.06 -4.70
N HIS A 178 3.78 5.11 -4.00
CA HIS A 178 3.76 5.29 -2.55
C HIS A 178 4.46 4.13 -1.81
N LEU A 179 4.12 2.88 -2.16
CA LEU A 179 4.74 1.69 -1.57
C LEU A 179 6.24 1.58 -1.89
N ASP A 180 6.67 2.01 -3.07
CA ASP A 180 8.08 2.07 -3.45
C ASP A 180 8.85 3.05 -2.57
N LEU A 181 8.29 4.25 -2.37
CA LEU A 181 8.89 5.28 -1.51
C LEU A 181 8.92 4.85 -0.04
N ALA A 182 7.80 4.35 0.49
CA ALA A 182 7.71 3.85 1.86
C ALA A 182 8.70 2.70 2.11
N SER A 183 8.81 1.75 1.17
CA SER A 183 9.78 0.65 1.26
C SER A 183 11.24 1.14 1.14
N ALA A 184 11.52 2.13 0.30
CA ALA A 184 12.83 2.75 0.21
C ALA A 184 13.25 3.35 1.56
N LEU A 185 12.39 4.19 2.14
CA LEU A 185 12.62 4.87 3.41
C LEU A 185 12.72 3.90 4.59
N ALA A 186 11.84 2.89 4.67
CA ALA A 186 11.91 1.88 5.73
C ALA A 186 13.24 1.11 5.69
N GLY A 187 13.74 0.78 4.49
CA GLY A 187 15.05 0.16 4.33
C GLY A 187 16.20 1.05 4.77
N ALA A 188 16.15 2.36 4.44
CA ALA A 188 17.16 3.33 4.88
C ALA A 188 17.17 3.47 6.40
N ILE A 189 16.00 3.66 7.03
CA ILE A 189 15.85 3.77 8.48
C ILE A 189 16.35 2.50 9.19
N ALA A 190 16.04 1.31 8.66
CA ALA A 190 16.49 0.05 9.24
C ALA A 190 17.99 -0.20 9.07
N GLY A 191 18.61 0.36 8.02
CA GLY A 191 20.04 0.23 7.75
C GLY A 191 20.90 1.27 8.48
N ASP A 192 20.29 2.32 9.01
CA ASP A 192 20.97 3.40 9.71
C ASP A 192 21.08 3.12 11.22
N ALA A 193 22.30 2.85 11.67
CA ALA A 193 22.60 2.56 13.07
C ALA A 193 22.56 3.81 13.99
N GLN A 194 22.54 5.02 13.41
CA GLN A 194 22.59 6.29 14.13
C GLN A 194 21.24 7.03 14.14
N GLY A 195 20.25 6.58 13.36
CA GLY A 195 18.90 7.15 13.31
C GLY A 195 18.83 8.56 12.71
N THR A 196 19.86 8.95 11.96
CA THR A 196 19.95 10.21 11.21
C THR A 196 19.88 9.88 9.71
N PRO A 197 18.73 10.11 9.03
CA PRO A 197 18.62 9.90 7.58
C PRO A 197 19.57 10.79 6.78
#